data_AF-A0A8S9MGQ0-F1
#
_entry.id   AF-A0A8S9MGQ0-F1
#
_cell.length_a   1.000
_cell.length_b   1.000
_cell.length_c   1.000
_cell.angle_alpha   90.00
_cell.angle_beta   90.00
_cell.angle_gamma   90.00
#
_symmetry.space_group_name_H-M   'P 1'
#
loop_
_entity.id
_entity.type
_entity.pdbx_description
1 polymer ?
#
loop_
_entity_poly.entity_id
_entity_poly.type
_entity_poly.pdbx_seq_one_letter_code
_entity_poly.pdbx_strand_id
1 'polypeptide(L)'
;MFTRLSHASHLSLEYPGVGPEISFLKESGRAEFYTATDQEAVQACMLLSRLEGIIPALEASHALAFLDKLVPTLRDGAKVVVNCSGRGDKDLDTLIQRGMPSSLC
;
A
#
# COMPACT_ATOMS: atom_id res chain seq x y z
N MET A 1 3.60 -7.31 -4.20
CA MET A 1 4.04 -6.64 -2.95
C MET A 1 3.98 -7.67 -1.83
N PHE A 2 5.00 -7.78 -0.98
CA PHE A 2 4.98 -8.64 0.21
C PHE A 2 5.14 -7.77 1.45
N THR A 3 4.38 -7.98 2.51
CA THR A 3 4.64 -7.34 3.81
C THR A 3 5.55 -8.22 4.64
N ARG A 4 6.49 -7.61 5.38
CA ARG A 4 7.20 -8.31 6.45
C ARG A 4 6.21 -8.44 7.62
N LEU A 5 5.99 -9.65 8.10
CA LEU A 5 5.07 -9.95 9.21
C LEU A 5 5.36 -9.06 10.43
N SER A 6 4.50 -8.07 10.66
CA SER A 6 4.27 -7.44 11.96
C SER A 6 2.84 -7.75 12.34
N HIS A 7 2.64 -8.47 13.46
CA HIS A 7 1.35 -8.90 13.99
C HIS A 7 0.33 -7.74 14.02
N ALA A 8 -0.63 -7.72 13.10
CA ALA A 8 -1.76 -6.81 13.14
C ALA A 8 -2.99 -7.49 12.49
N SER A 9 -3.85 -8.01 13.36
CA SER A 9 -4.99 -8.92 13.14
C SER A 9 -6.11 -8.50 12.18
N HIS A 10 -5.91 -7.48 11.34
CA HIS A 10 -7.00 -6.83 10.60
C HIS A 10 -6.69 -6.47 9.13
N LEU A 11 -5.54 -6.86 8.57
CA LEU A 11 -5.18 -6.53 7.17
C LEU A 11 -5.38 -7.74 6.25
N SER A 12 -6.00 -7.55 5.08
CA SER A 12 -6.21 -8.63 4.09
C SER A 12 -4.90 -9.14 3.46
N LEU A 13 -3.74 -8.58 3.85
CA LEU A 13 -2.42 -8.95 3.37
C LEU A 13 -1.67 -9.92 4.32
N GLU A 14 -2.30 -10.41 5.39
CA GLU A 14 -1.71 -11.41 6.31
C GLU A 14 -1.72 -12.85 5.77
N TYR A 15 -2.06 -13.06 4.49
CA TYR A 15 -1.99 -14.39 3.89
C TYR A 15 -0.52 -14.79 3.62
N PRO A 16 -0.01 -15.90 4.20
CA PRO A 16 1.40 -16.27 4.09
C PRO A 16 1.80 -16.80 2.70
N GLY A 17 0.80 -17.10 1.86
CA GLY A 17 1.00 -17.62 0.51
C GLY A 17 0.94 -16.55 -0.57
N VAL A 18 1.30 -16.96 -1.78
CA VAL A 18 1.11 -16.16 -3.00
C VAL A 18 0.57 -17.10 -4.08
N GLY A 19 -0.29 -16.59 -4.96
CA GLY A 19 -0.83 -17.40 -6.06
C GLY A 19 0.29 -17.93 -6.96
N PRO A 20 0.14 -19.15 -7.53
CA PRO A 20 1.19 -19.80 -8.31
C PRO A 20 1.61 -18.97 -9.54
N GLU A 21 0.67 -18.28 -10.19
CA GLU A 21 0.96 -17.39 -11.32
C GLU A 21 1.86 -16.21 -10.91
N ILE A 22 1.59 -15.60 -9.76
CA ILE A 22 2.38 -14.48 -9.22
C ILE A 22 3.78 -14.96 -8.81
N SER A 23 3.90 -16.18 -8.24
CA SER A 23 5.20 -16.80 -7.95
C SER A 23 6.00 -17.03 -9.24
N PHE A 24 5.36 -17.56 -10.28
CA PHE A 24 5.98 -17.77 -11.59
C PHE A 24 6.46 -16.46 -12.23
N LEU A 25 5.69 -15.38 -12.12
CA LEU A 25 6.12 -14.06 -12.63
C LEU A 25 7.36 -13.53 -11.90
N LYS A 26 7.53 -13.84 -10.62
CA LYS A 26 8.75 -13.54 -9.86
C LYS A 26 9.93 -14.33 -10.39
N GLU A 27 9.78 -15.66 -10.48
CA GLU A 27 10.84 -16.57 -10.90
C GLU A 27 11.31 -16.31 -12.33
N SER A 28 10.38 -15.95 -13.22
CA SER A 28 10.70 -15.58 -14.61
C SER A 28 11.25 -14.16 -14.77
N GLY A 29 11.40 -13.39 -13.69
CA GLY A 29 11.90 -12.02 -13.72
C GLY A 29 10.94 -11.00 -14.34
N ARG A 30 9.67 -11.34 -14.51
CA ARG A 30 8.64 -10.47 -15.11
C ARG A 30 7.95 -9.55 -14.10
N ALA A 31 8.09 -9.83 -12.81
CA ALA A 31 7.54 -9.02 -11.74
C ALA A 31 8.53 -8.87 -10.59
N GLU A 32 8.65 -7.65 -10.08
CA GLU A 32 9.45 -7.32 -8.91
C GLU A 32 8.57 -7.17 -7.68
N PHE A 33 9.12 -7.52 -6.51
CA PHE A 33 8.37 -7.56 -5.28
C PHE A 33 9.06 -6.74 -4.21
N TYR A 34 8.35 -5.73 -3.76
CA TYR A 34 8.79 -4.82 -2.72
C TYR A 34 7.91 -4.94 -1.49
N THR A 35 8.41 -4.39 -0.39
CA THR A 35 7.73 -4.34 0.90
C THR A 35 7.58 -2.89 1.34
N ALA A 36 6.47 -2.59 2.01
CA ALA A 36 6.29 -1.37 2.78
C ALA A 36 5.81 -1.77 4.17
N THR A 37 6.13 -0.94 5.15
CA THR A 37 5.68 -1.10 6.52
C THR A 37 4.28 -0.51 6.69
N ASP A 38 3.57 -1.01 7.69
CA ASP A 38 2.30 -0.48 8.15
C ASP A 38 2.32 1.05 8.37
N GLN A 39 3.42 1.57 8.94
CA GLN A 39 3.55 3.01 9.17
C GLN A 39 3.66 3.79 7.86
N GLU A 40 4.46 3.30 6.90
CA GLU A 40 4.58 3.91 5.58
C GLU A 40 3.22 3.90 4.85
N ALA A 41 2.45 2.81 4.96
CA ALA A 41 1.12 2.72 4.40
C ALA A 41 0.15 3.76 4.99
N VAL A 42 0.14 3.95 6.31
CA VAL A 42 -0.70 4.96 6.97
C VAL A 42 -0.31 6.37 6.51
N GLN A 43 0.97 6.67 6.40
CA GLN A 43 1.43 7.98 5.89
C GLN A 43 1.00 8.22 4.43
N ALA A 44 1.11 7.20 3.57
CA ALA A 44 0.67 7.28 2.19
C ALA A 44 -0.85 7.48 2.07
N CYS A 45 -1.64 6.79 2.90
CA CYS A 45 -3.08 7.00 2.99
C CYS A 45 -3.42 8.44 3.36
N MET A 46 -2.77 8.98 4.40
CA MET A 46 -2.95 10.37 4.83
C MET A 46 -2.57 11.36 3.72
N LEU A 47 -1.47 11.12 3.01
CA LEU A 47 -1.01 11.97 1.93
C LEU A 47 -2.03 12.00 0.79
N LEU A 48 -2.48 10.83 0.33
CA LEU A 48 -3.48 10.74 -0.74
C LEU A 48 -4.79 11.40 -0.34
N SER A 49 -5.22 11.20 0.91
CA SER A 49 -6.44 11.82 1.45
C SER A 49 -6.34 13.35 1.47
N ARG A 50 -5.16 13.91 1.80
CA ARG A 50 -4.93 15.36 1.80
C ARG A 50 -4.86 15.97 0.40
N LEU A 51 -4.23 15.25 -0.53
CA LEU A 51 -3.98 15.77 -1.88
C LEU A 51 -5.19 15.60 -2.80
N GLU A 52 -5.83 14.44 -2.75
CA GLU A 52 -6.85 14.03 -3.72
C GLU A 52 -8.24 13.83 -3.09
N GLY A 53 -8.36 13.90 -1.76
CA GLY A 53 -9.62 13.62 -1.06
C GLY A 53 -10.07 12.16 -1.12
N ILE A 54 -9.16 11.25 -1.46
CA ILE A 54 -9.42 9.81 -1.58
C ILE A 54 -8.84 9.11 -0.36
N ILE A 55 -9.70 8.36 0.35
CA ILE A 55 -9.30 7.49 1.46
C ILE A 55 -9.18 6.04 0.92
N PRO A 56 -7.98 5.58 0.53
CA PRO A 56 -7.76 4.23 0.04
C PRO A 56 -7.87 3.19 1.16
N ALA A 57 -8.16 1.93 0.79
CA ALA A 57 -7.98 0.81 1.70
C ALA A 57 -6.53 0.71 2.18
N LEU A 58 -6.30 0.18 3.39
CA LEU A 58 -4.95 0.05 3.92
C LEU A 58 -4.06 -0.85 3.04
N GLU A 59 -4.62 -1.87 2.39
CA GLU A 59 -3.87 -2.72 1.46
C GLU A 59 -3.44 -1.97 0.19
N ALA A 60 -4.28 -1.07 -0.33
CA ALA A 60 -3.92 -0.21 -1.46
C ALA A 60 -2.87 0.84 -1.05
N SER A 61 -2.95 1.31 0.19
CA SER A 61 -2.01 2.29 0.76
C SER A 61 -0.58 1.77 0.82
N HIS A 62 -0.40 0.46 0.96
CA HIS A 62 0.91 -0.17 0.86
C HIS A 62 1.54 0.04 -0.53
N ALA A 63 0.77 -0.11 -1.61
CA ALA A 63 1.28 0.14 -2.96
C ALA A 63 1.65 1.62 -3.16
N LEU A 64 0.85 2.53 -2.61
CA LEU A 64 1.12 3.98 -2.64
C LEU A 64 2.38 4.35 -1.86
N ALA A 65 2.60 3.75 -0.70
CA ALA A 65 3.79 3.97 0.12
C ALA A 65 5.09 3.60 -0.59
N PHE A 66 5.03 2.67 -1.56
CA PHE A 66 6.20 2.32 -2.35
C PHE A 66 6.58 3.39 -3.39
N LEU A 67 5.66 4.30 -3.75
CA LEU A 67 5.92 5.32 -4.78
C LEU A 67 7.08 6.25 -4.40
N ASP A 68 7.23 6.62 -3.13
CA ASP A 68 8.33 7.48 -2.67
C ASP A 68 9.71 6.83 -2.90
N LYS A 69 9.76 5.50 -2.96
CA LYS A 69 10.97 4.72 -3.25
C LYS A 69 11.15 4.47 -4.74
N LEU A 70 10.05 4.30 -5.47
CA LEU A 70 10.05 3.99 -6.91
C LEU A 70 10.28 5.22 -7.77
N VAL A 71 9.56 6.33 -7.53
CA VAL A 71 9.57 7.51 -8.41
C VAL A 71 10.99 8.08 -8.62
N PRO A 72 11.87 8.17 -7.61
CA PRO A 72 13.25 8.66 -7.81
C PRO A 72 14.11 7.78 -8.72
N THR A 73 13.74 6.51 -8.95
CA THR A 73 14.48 5.59 -9.84
C THR A 73 13.98 5.62 -11.28
N LEU A 74 12.85 6.27 -11.52
CA LEU A 74 12.26 6.41 -12.85
C LEU A 74 12.85 7.59 -13.61
N ARG A 75 12.88 7.47 -14.93
CA ARG A 75 13.19 8.60 -15.82
C ARG A 75 12.14 9.70 -15.67
N ASP A 76 12.55 10.94 -15.89
CA ASP A 76 11.62 12.07 -15.89
C ASP A 76 10.48 11.87 -16.92
N GLY A 77 9.27 12.25 -16.54
CA GLY A 77 8.05 12.04 -17.32
C GLY A 77 7.53 10.60 -17.40
N ALA A 78 8.05 9.67 -16.60
CA ALA A 78 7.49 8.32 -16.49
C ALA A 78 6.04 8.35 -15.98
N LYS A 79 5.18 7.49 -16.54
CA LYS A 79 3.79 7.32 -16.09
C LYS A 79 3.69 6.09 -15.21
N VAL A 80 3.14 6.25 -14.01
CA VAL A 80 2.92 5.16 -13.05
C VAL A 80 1.43 4.90 -12.93
N VAL A 81 1.04 3.63 -13.01
CA VAL A 81 -0.34 3.18 -12.77
C VAL A 81 -0.35 2.40 -11.46
N VAL A 82 -1.21 2.80 -10.54
CA VAL A 82 -1.37 2.15 -9.23
C VAL A 82 -2.76 1.58 -9.11
N ASN A 83 -2.86 0.33 -8.67
CA ASN A 83 -4.14 -0.30 -8.41
C ASN A 83 -4.68 0.13 -7.04
N CYS A 84 -5.74 0.91 -7.02
CA CYS A 84 -6.51 1.21 -5.81
C CYS A 84 -7.58 0.14 -5.61
N SER A 85 -7.19 -0.97 -4.99
CA SER A 85 -8.02 -2.18 -4.87
C SER A 85 -9.30 -2.00 -4.06
N GLY A 86 -9.39 -0.96 -3.22
CA GLY A 86 -10.54 -0.73 -2.35
C GLY A 86 -10.55 0.64 -1.69
N ARG A 87 -11.68 0.93 -1.04
CA ARG A 87 -11.97 2.14 -0.26
C ARG A 87 -11.75 1.89 1.23
N GLY A 88 -11.25 2.90 1.94
CA GLY A 88 -10.80 2.77 3.34
C GLY A 88 -11.89 2.93 4.40
N ASP A 89 -13.18 2.94 4.04
CA ASP A 89 -14.28 3.16 4.99
C ASP A 89 -14.27 2.19 6.19
N LYS A 90 -13.83 0.95 5.95
CA LYS A 90 -13.77 -0.10 6.98
C LYS A 90 -12.53 -0.01 7.86
N ASP A 91 -11.51 0.71 7.40
CA ASP A 91 -10.19 0.78 8.04
C ASP A 91 -10.04 2.04 8.91
N LEU A 92 -11.07 2.88 8.96
CA LEU A 92 -11.01 4.21 9.59
C LEU A 92 -10.61 4.15 11.07
N ASP A 93 -11.19 3.23 11.84
CA ASP A 93 -10.84 3.04 13.26
C ASP A 93 -9.36 2.64 13.42
N THR A 94 -8.85 1.82 12.51
CA THR A 94 -7.45 1.38 12.52
C THR A 94 -6.52 2.52 12.11
N LEU A 95 -6.91 3.33 11.13
CA LEU A 95 -6.18 4.52 10.71
C LEU A 95 -6.07 5.54 11.85
N ILE A 96 -7.18 5.79 12.57
CA ILE A 96 -7.21 6.70 13.72
C ILE A 96 -6.30 6.19 14.84
N GLN A 97 -6.38 4.90 15.18
CA GLN A 97 -5.50 4.28 16.19
C GLN A 97 -4.01 4.37 15.80
N ARG A 98 -3.71 4.37 14.50
CA ARG A 98 -2.35 4.46 13.96
C ARG A 98 -1.88 5.90 13.65
N GLY A 99 -2.64 6.90 14.11
CA GLY A 99 -2.22 8.30 14.11
C GLY A 99 -2.76 9.15 12.97
N MET A 100 -3.77 8.67 12.22
CA MET A 100 -4.52 9.54 11.32
C MET A 100 -5.37 10.52 12.15
N PRO A 101 -5.24 11.84 11.95
CA PRO A 101 -6.04 12.81 12.68
C PRO A 101 -7.51 12.72 12.25
N SER A 102 -8.42 12.82 13.22
CA SER A 102 -9.87 12.79 12.97
C SER A 102 -10.38 13.92 12.07
N SER A 103 -9.60 14.98 11.87
CA SER A 103 -9.90 16.06 10.94
C SER A 103 -9.73 15.69 9.46
N LEU A 104 -9.15 14.52 9.18
CA LEU A 104 -8.98 13.97 7.84
C LEU A 104 -10.06 12.97 7.44
N CYS A 105 -11.01 12.71 8.34
CA CYS A 105 -12.11 11.77 8.20
C CYS A 105 -13.42 12.53 7.96
#